data_AF-A0A349ZWQ2-F1
#
_entry.id   AF-A0A349ZWQ2-F1
#
_cell.length_a   1.000
_cell.length_b   1.000
_cell.length_c   1.000
_cell.angle_alpha   90.00
_cell.angle_beta   90.00
_cell.angle_gamma   90.00
#
_symmetry.space_group_name_H-M   'P 1'
#
loop_
_entity.id
_entity.type
_entity.pdbx_description
1 polymer ?
#
loop_
_entity_poly.entity_id
_entity_poly.type
_entity_poly.pdbx_seq_one_letter_code
_entity_poly.pdbx_strand_id
1 'polypeptide(L)'
;YLESKGGRDGYDESKKLDWSVPLHWRTSDYPDAEYAEILESIYLPPAERINNERIIDTRKLMYSYAWEDIESAVRDKARGDKYLKRESIAVYPDTTVWLRDFNYAYNEPLYDGYFWHSAYKNYPVVGVTWDQARAFCNFKSKLKSDYNESLKKKKQKPMAFRLPTEAEWEYAARGGKENATYPWGGPYLQDDRGCYLANFKP
;
A
#
# COMPACT_ATOMS: atom_id res chain seq x y z
N TYR A 1 -5.22 11.64 -26.69
CA TYR A 1 -6.22 10.82 -27.43
C TYR A 1 -6.93 9.79 -26.51
N LEU A 2 -7.33 10.16 -25.28
CA LEU A 2 -7.85 9.20 -24.29
C LEU A 2 -9.07 9.69 -23.49
N GLU A 3 -9.79 10.71 -23.98
CA GLU A 3 -10.96 11.27 -23.26
C GLU A 3 -12.33 10.81 -23.77
N SER A 4 -12.40 9.81 -24.65
CA SER A 4 -13.72 9.26 -25.01
C SER A 4 -13.69 7.74 -25.05
N LYS A 5 -14.01 7.14 -23.89
CA LYS A 5 -14.79 5.91 -23.77
C LYS A 5 -15.01 5.57 -22.29
N GLY A 6 -16.22 5.90 -21.83
CA GLY A 6 -17.04 5.18 -20.85
C GLY A 6 -16.34 4.47 -19.69
N GLY A 7 -16.48 5.06 -18.50
CA GLY A 7 -16.07 4.52 -17.22
C GLY A 7 -15.46 5.66 -16.43
N ARG A 8 -15.97 5.93 -15.23
CA ARG A 8 -15.71 7.16 -14.44
C ARG A 8 -14.23 7.49 -14.19
N ASP A 9 -13.30 6.59 -14.55
CA ASP A 9 -11.86 6.69 -14.30
C ASP A 9 -10.95 6.19 -15.45
N GLY A 10 -11.45 6.06 -16.70
CA GLY A 10 -10.61 5.67 -17.86
C GLY A 10 -9.94 4.28 -17.81
N TYR A 11 -10.28 3.48 -16.79
CA TYR A 11 -9.75 2.14 -16.56
C TYR A 11 -10.53 1.08 -17.34
N ASP A 12 -9.85 0.43 -18.28
CA ASP A 12 -10.39 -0.67 -19.09
C ASP A 12 -9.76 -2.00 -18.64
N GLU A 13 -10.51 -2.84 -17.93
CA GLU A 13 -10.04 -4.15 -17.44
C GLU A 13 -9.54 -5.08 -18.56
N SER A 14 -9.95 -4.84 -19.81
CA SER A 14 -9.49 -5.62 -20.96
C SER A 14 -8.06 -5.25 -21.41
N LYS A 15 -7.57 -4.07 -21.02
CA LYS A 15 -6.23 -3.58 -21.35
C LYS A 15 -5.28 -3.84 -20.18
N LYS A 16 -4.53 -4.92 -20.27
CA LYS A 16 -3.47 -5.24 -19.31
C LYS A 16 -2.22 -4.41 -19.61
N LEU A 17 -1.49 -4.06 -18.54
CA LEU A 17 -0.14 -3.49 -18.66
C LEU A 17 0.77 -4.51 -19.37
N ASP A 18 1.42 -4.06 -20.44
CA ASP A 18 2.43 -4.83 -21.13
C ASP A 18 3.80 -4.57 -20.49
N TRP A 19 4.27 -5.54 -19.73
CA TRP A 19 5.57 -5.48 -19.05
C TRP A 19 6.75 -5.85 -19.95
N SER A 20 6.50 -6.25 -21.21
CA SER A 20 7.56 -6.61 -22.16
C SER A 20 8.26 -5.38 -22.75
N VAL A 21 7.58 -4.24 -22.79
CA VAL A 21 8.11 -2.98 -23.30
C VAL A 21 8.70 -2.19 -22.13
N PRO A 22 10.03 -1.95 -22.09
CA PRO A 22 10.64 -1.17 -21.02
C PRO A 22 10.25 0.31 -21.14
N LEU A 23 10.13 0.97 -19.99
CA LEU A 23 9.98 2.42 -19.93
C LEU A 23 11.35 3.11 -19.92
N HIS A 24 11.51 4.13 -20.75
CA HIS A 24 12.66 5.02 -20.75
C HIS A 24 12.44 6.09 -19.69
N TRP A 25 13.18 6.06 -18.57
CA TRP A 25 12.96 7.01 -17.47
C TRP A 25 13.75 8.31 -17.62
N ARG A 26 14.90 8.25 -18.30
CA ARG A 26 15.78 9.41 -18.54
C ARG A 26 15.29 10.17 -19.75
N THR A 27 15.22 11.49 -19.64
CA THR A 27 14.78 12.39 -20.72
C THR A 27 15.64 12.30 -21.98
N SER A 28 16.91 11.90 -21.85
CA SER A 28 17.82 11.66 -22.98
C SER A 28 17.44 10.46 -23.84
N ASP A 29 16.66 9.53 -23.28
CA ASP A 29 16.38 8.23 -23.90
C ASP A 29 14.99 8.20 -24.56
N TYR A 30 14.33 9.35 -24.69
CA TYR A 30 12.97 9.43 -25.22
C TYR A 30 12.97 9.26 -26.75
N PRO A 31 12.17 8.32 -27.28
CA PRO A 31 12.16 8.02 -28.70
C PRO A 31 11.53 9.13 -29.54
N ASP A 32 10.52 9.81 -28.99
CA ASP A 32 9.75 10.84 -29.69
C ASP A 32 9.07 11.83 -28.71
N ALA A 33 8.45 12.87 -29.27
CA ALA A 33 7.81 13.93 -28.51
C ALA A 33 6.50 13.49 -27.82
N GLU A 34 5.75 12.56 -28.42
CA GLU A 34 4.49 12.06 -27.84
C GLU A 34 4.76 11.22 -26.58
N TYR A 35 5.80 10.38 -26.64
CA TYR A 35 6.32 9.61 -25.51
C TYR A 35 6.77 10.55 -24.39
N ALA A 36 7.52 11.60 -24.74
CA ALA A 36 7.98 12.60 -23.79
C ALA A 36 6.81 13.31 -23.11
N GLU A 37 5.75 13.68 -23.84
CA GLU A 37 4.57 14.34 -23.28
C GLU A 37 3.84 13.44 -22.27
N ILE A 38 3.59 12.17 -22.64
CA ILE A 38 2.92 11.21 -21.78
C ILE A 38 3.75 10.95 -20.52
N LEU A 39 5.06 10.75 -20.68
CA LEU A 39 5.90 10.45 -19.55
C LEU A 39 6.17 11.68 -18.67
N GLU A 40 6.35 12.88 -19.23
CA GLU A 40 6.43 14.09 -18.40
C GLU A 40 5.13 14.37 -17.64
N SER A 41 3.98 13.94 -18.19
CA SER A 41 2.71 14.07 -17.49
C SER A 41 2.65 13.30 -16.16
N ILE A 42 3.50 12.29 -15.90
CA ILE A 42 3.47 11.58 -14.59
C ILE A 42 4.17 12.37 -13.47
N TYR A 43 4.96 13.38 -13.82
CA TYR A 43 5.74 14.17 -12.88
C TYR A 43 5.00 15.45 -12.49
N LEU A 44 5.42 16.07 -11.38
CA LEU A 44 4.91 17.37 -10.98
C LEU A 44 5.19 18.43 -12.07
N PRO A 45 4.26 19.37 -12.31
CA PRO A 45 4.48 20.45 -13.24
C PRO A 45 5.61 21.37 -12.74
N PRO A 46 6.39 22.01 -13.63
CA PRO A 46 7.53 22.84 -13.23
C PRO A 46 7.22 23.91 -12.18
N ALA A 47 6.00 24.45 -12.17
CA ALA A 47 5.55 25.47 -11.21
C ALA A 47 5.38 24.94 -9.77
N GLU A 48 5.20 23.64 -9.57
CA GLU A 48 5.01 23.01 -8.25
C GLU A 48 6.29 22.32 -7.74
N ARG A 49 7.35 22.27 -8.54
CA ARG A 49 8.61 21.59 -8.17
C ARG A 49 9.41 22.40 -7.17
N ILE A 50 9.79 21.77 -6.07
CA ILE A 50 10.77 22.32 -5.12
C ILE A 50 12.17 21.99 -5.65
N ASN A 51 13.11 22.96 -5.59
CA ASN A 51 14.50 22.81 -6.07
C ASN A 51 14.63 22.35 -7.54
N ASN A 52 13.59 22.55 -8.36
CA ASN A 52 13.49 22.06 -9.73
C ASN A 52 13.67 20.53 -9.85
N GLU A 53 13.40 19.78 -8.78
CA GLU A 53 13.51 18.32 -8.79
C GLU A 53 12.35 17.68 -9.53
N ARG A 54 12.69 16.70 -10.38
CA ARG A 54 11.73 15.95 -11.18
C ARG A 54 11.18 14.79 -10.35
N ILE A 55 10.10 15.05 -9.62
CA ILE A 55 9.44 14.09 -8.72
C ILE A 55 8.09 13.67 -9.30
N ILE A 56 7.74 12.39 -9.13
CA ILE A 56 6.44 11.83 -9.56
C ILE A 56 5.32 12.55 -8.83
N ASP A 57 4.25 12.91 -9.56
CA ASP A 57 3.04 13.45 -8.95
C ASP A 57 2.30 12.35 -8.19
N THR A 58 2.42 12.38 -6.87
CA THR A 58 1.83 11.37 -5.97
C THR A 58 0.31 11.33 -6.04
N ARG A 59 -0.35 12.41 -6.49
CA ARG A 59 -1.81 12.47 -6.70
C ARG A 59 -2.27 11.52 -7.81
N LYS A 60 -1.37 11.17 -8.74
CA LYS A 60 -1.64 10.25 -9.85
C LYS A 60 -1.43 8.79 -9.47
N LEU A 61 -0.86 8.51 -8.29
CA LEU A 61 -0.66 7.17 -7.77
C LEU A 61 -1.97 6.66 -7.12
N MET A 62 -2.96 6.43 -7.97
CA MET A 62 -4.27 5.92 -7.61
C MET A 62 -4.31 4.41 -7.86
N TYR A 63 -4.80 3.66 -6.88
CA TYR A 63 -5.04 2.22 -7.01
C TYR A 63 -6.53 1.94 -6.96
N SER A 64 -7.04 1.38 -8.05
CA SER A 64 -8.42 0.95 -8.17
C SER A 64 -8.52 -0.54 -7.87
N TYR A 65 -9.39 -0.90 -6.94
CA TYR A 65 -9.60 -2.28 -6.53
C TYR A 65 -11.06 -2.56 -6.24
N ALA A 66 -11.41 -3.85 -6.24
CA ALA A 66 -12.74 -4.32 -5.95
C ALA A 66 -12.72 -5.27 -4.76
N TRP A 67 -13.76 -5.19 -3.92
CA TRP A 67 -13.96 -6.06 -2.78
C TRP A 67 -15.44 -6.43 -2.65
N GLU A 68 -15.71 -7.62 -2.12
CA GLU A 68 -17.07 -8.12 -1.93
C GLU A 68 -17.56 -7.78 -0.53
N ASP A 69 -18.74 -7.18 -0.42
CA ASP A 69 -19.46 -7.03 0.83
C ASP A 69 -20.08 -8.37 1.25
N ILE A 70 -19.27 -9.17 1.94
CA ILE A 70 -19.63 -10.52 2.38
C ILE A 70 -20.79 -10.47 3.37
N GLU A 71 -20.85 -9.48 4.26
CA GLU A 71 -21.89 -9.40 5.29
C GLU A 71 -23.28 -9.22 4.67
N SER A 72 -23.41 -8.28 3.74
CA SER A 72 -24.65 -8.07 3.00
C SER A 72 -25.00 -9.28 2.12
N ALA A 73 -24.02 -9.89 1.44
CA ALA A 73 -24.22 -11.06 0.60
C ALA A 73 -24.73 -12.28 1.40
N VAL A 74 -24.16 -12.51 2.59
CA VAL A 74 -24.58 -13.59 3.49
C VAL A 74 -25.98 -13.34 4.03
N ARG A 75 -26.30 -12.09 4.42
CA ARG A 75 -27.64 -11.71 4.90
C ARG A 75 -28.71 -11.96 3.85
N ASP A 76 -28.44 -11.58 2.60
CA ASP A 76 -29.36 -11.74 1.47
C ASP A 76 -29.33 -13.16 0.88
N LYS A 77 -28.47 -14.06 1.39
CA LYS A 77 -28.22 -15.43 0.89
C LYS A 77 -27.98 -15.48 -0.62
N ALA A 78 -27.34 -14.43 -1.16
CA ALA A 78 -27.14 -14.26 -2.59
C ALA A 78 -25.68 -13.90 -2.88
N ARG A 79 -25.24 -14.21 -4.09
CA ARG A 79 -23.97 -13.74 -4.65
C ARG A 79 -24.24 -12.99 -5.93
N GLY A 80 -23.31 -12.11 -6.29
CA GLY A 80 -23.36 -11.39 -7.56
C GLY A 80 -22.81 -9.98 -7.46
N ASP A 81 -22.75 -9.32 -8.61
CA ASP A 81 -22.10 -8.01 -8.78
C ASP A 81 -22.69 -6.89 -7.91
N LYS A 82 -23.93 -7.06 -7.43
CA LYS A 82 -24.57 -6.14 -6.48
C LYS A 82 -23.74 -5.94 -5.20
N TYR A 83 -22.99 -6.96 -4.78
CA TYR A 83 -22.15 -6.93 -3.57
C TYR A 83 -20.70 -6.56 -3.87
N LEU A 84 -20.33 -6.41 -5.15
CA LEU A 84 -18.99 -6.01 -5.54
C LEU A 84 -18.88 -4.48 -5.45
N LYS A 85 -18.09 -4.02 -4.48
CA LYS A 85 -17.73 -2.60 -4.33
C LYS A 85 -16.42 -2.35 -5.06
N ARG A 86 -16.37 -1.25 -5.81
CA ARG A 86 -15.17 -0.76 -6.49
C ARG A 86 -14.79 0.58 -5.87
N GLU A 87 -13.52 0.70 -5.52
CA GLU A 87 -12.96 1.89 -4.89
C GLU A 87 -11.65 2.27 -5.58
N SER A 88 -11.35 3.56 -5.62
CA SER A 88 -10.05 4.09 -6.05
C SER A 88 -9.47 4.94 -4.93
N ILE A 89 -8.22 4.66 -4.56
CA ILE A 89 -7.56 5.33 -3.44
C ILE A 89 -6.15 5.77 -3.81
N ALA A 90 -5.74 6.96 -3.36
CA ALA A 90 -4.36 7.40 -3.44
C ALA A 90 -3.50 6.51 -2.52
N VAL A 91 -2.53 5.79 -3.08
CA VAL A 91 -1.75 4.79 -2.32
C VAL A 91 -0.45 5.32 -1.73
N TYR A 92 -0.05 6.53 -2.12
CA TYR A 92 1.16 7.13 -1.57
C TYR A 92 0.96 7.45 -0.08
N PRO A 93 1.87 7.03 0.81
CA PRO A 93 1.74 7.29 2.24
C PRO A 93 1.92 8.79 2.54
N ASP A 94 1.34 9.24 3.64
CA ASP A 94 1.56 10.58 4.15
C ASP A 94 2.95 10.68 4.79
N THR A 95 3.86 11.38 4.12
CA THR A 95 5.23 11.57 4.58
C THR A 95 5.34 12.61 5.70
N THR A 96 4.31 13.41 5.94
CA THR A 96 4.28 14.48 6.95
C THR A 96 3.88 14.00 8.35
N VAL A 97 3.51 12.72 8.48
CA VAL A 97 2.97 12.10 9.71
C VAL A 97 3.83 12.35 10.95
N TRP A 98 5.16 12.39 10.79
CA TRP A 98 6.11 12.58 11.89
C TRP A 98 6.05 13.96 12.54
N LEU A 99 5.62 14.98 11.80
CA LEU A 99 5.42 16.34 12.31
C LEU A 99 3.96 16.62 12.61
N ARG A 100 3.05 16.19 11.72
CA ARG A 100 1.62 16.51 11.81
C ARG A 100 0.95 15.90 13.05
N ASP A 101 1.25 14.63 13.33
CA ASP A 101 0.55 13.88 14.39
C ASP A 101 1.28 13.95 15.74
N PHE A 102 2.56 14.36 15.74
CA PHE A 102 3.41 14.43 16.92
C PHE A 102 3.96 15.85 17.16
N ASN A 103 3.06 16.81 17.31
CA ASN A 103 3.44 18.17 17.71
C ASN A 103 4.32 18.11 18.98
N TYR A 104 5.46 18.81 18.97
CA TYR A 104 6.45 18.88 20.05
C TYR A 104 7.33 17.64 20.27
N ALA A 105 7.29 16.63 19.38
CA ALA A 105 8.34 15.61 19.32
C ALA A 105 9.49 16.10 18.43
N TYR A 106 10.75 15.90 18.86
CA TYR A 106 11.95 16.17 18.05
C TYR A 106 12.11 15.13 16.92
N ASN A 107 11.14 15.07 16.01
CA ASN A 107 11.02 14.07 14.94
C ASN A 107 11.43 14.61 13.56
N GLU A 108 11.98 15.82 13.45
CA GLU A 108 12.44 16.40 12.18
C GLU A 108 13.38 15.46 11.39
N PRO A 109 14.33 14.73 12.01
CA PRO A 109 15.16 13.78 11.27
C PRO A 109 14.36 12.62 10.62
N LEU A 110 13.24 12.23 11.23
CA LEU A 110 12.36 11.20 10.67
C LEU A 110 11.52 11.77 9.51
N TYR A 111 11.10 13.02 9.60
CA TYR A 111 10.44 13.70 8.48
C TYR A 111 11.34 13.74 7.24
N ASP A 112 12.60 14.15 7.40
CA ASP A 112 13.54 14.29 6.29
C ASP A 112 14.03 12.92 5.76
N GLY A 113 14.22 11.95 6.66
CA GLY A 113 14.97 10.73 6.35
C GLY A 113 14.15 9.45 6.22
N TYR A 114 12.97 9.33 6.84
CA TYR A 114 12.34 8.02 7.06
C TYR A 114 12.01 7.26 5.77
N PHE A 115 11.55 7.95 4.73
CA PHE A 115 11.19 7.34 3.45
C PHE A 115 12.34 7.30 2.44
N TRP A 116 13.40 8.08 2.66
CA TRP A 116 14.42 8.35 1.64
C TRP A 116 15.80 7.80 2.02
N HIS A 117 16.08 7.61 3.31
CA HIS A 117 17.38 7.20 3.80
C HIS A 117 17.48 5.68 3.98
N SER A 118 18.60 5.10 3.54
CA SER A 118 18.85 3.64 3.55
C SER A 118 18.74 3.01 4.94
N ALA A 119 19.07 3.76 6.01
CA ALA A 119 18.98 3.27 7.39
C ALA A 119 17.55 2.83 7.79
N TYR A 120 16.52 3.42 7.16
CA TYR A 120 15.11 3.12 7.44
C TYR A 120 14.49 2.12 6.47
N LYS A 121 15.27 1.52 5.56
CA LYS A 121 14.79 0.61 4.51
C LYS A 121 13.96 -0.58 5.05
N ASN A 122 14.28 -1.06 6.25
CA ASN A 122 13.61 -2.20 6.89
C ASN A 122 12.61 -1.78 7.99
N TYR A 123 12.33 -0.49 8.13
CA TYR A 123 11.38 0.01 9.11
C TYR A 123 9.94 -0.13 8.59
N PRO A 124 8.93 -0.24 9.48
CA PRO A 124 7.55 -0.36 9.05
C PRO A 124 7.09 0.89 8.28
N VAL A 125 6.26 0.72 7.25
CA VAL A 125 5.65 1.89 6.60
C VAL A 125 4.71 2.60 7.58
N VAL A 126 4.79 3.93 7.62
CA VAL A 126 3.95 4.81 8.46
C VAL A 126 3.18 5.80 7.59
N GLY A 127 2.23 6.52 8.18
CA GLY A 127 1.40 7.48 7.41
C GLY A 127 0.44 6.80 6.45
N VAL A 128 -0.01 5.58 6.77
CA VAL A 128 -0.97 4.81 5.95
C VAL A 128 -2.32 4.72 6.65
N THR A 129 -3.40 4.92 5.90
CA THR A 129 -4.76 4.73 6.40
C THR A 129 -5.17 3.26 6.37
N TRP A 130 -6.24 2.94 7.11
CA TRP A 130 -6.80 1.58 7.10
C TRP A 130 -7.25 1.13 5.70
N ASP A 131 -7.81 2.04 4.91
CA ASP A 131 -8.22 1.78 3.53
C ASP A 131 -7.03 1.53 2.60
N GLN A 132 -5.95 2.29 2.76
CA GLN A 132 -4.70 2.05 2.02
C GLN A 132 -4.11 0.67 2.36
N ALA A 133 -4.17 0.26 3.64
CA ALA A 133 -3.71 -1.06 4.06
C ALA A 133 -4.57 -2.19 3.46
N ARG A 134 -5.90 -2.02 3.39
CA ARG A 134 -6.79 -2.96 2.68
C ARG A 134 -6.48 -3.04 1.19
N ALA A 135 -6.27 -1.89 0.54
CA ALA A 135 -5.86 -1.81 -0.85
C ALA A 135 -4.55 -2.57 -1.11
N PHE A 136 -3.57 -2.46 -0.21
CA PHE A 136 -2.33 -3.23 -0.27
C PHE A 136 -2.56 -4.75 -0.14
N CYS A 137 -3.44 -5.18 0.76
CA CYS A 137 -3.83 -6.59 0.87
C CYS A 137 -4.46 -7.12 -0.43
N ASN A 138 -5.31 -6.32 -1.09
CA ASN A 138 -5.87 -6.64 -2.39
C ASN A 138 -4.76 -6.78 -3.46
N PHE A 139 -3.87 -5.79 -3.55
CA PHE A 139 -2.71 -5.82 -4.46
C PHE A 139 -1.85 -7.06 -4.25
N LYS A 140 -1.55 -7.41 -2.99
CA LYS A 140 -0.74 -8.60 -2.65
C LYS A 140 -1.44 -9.90 -3.08
N SER A 141 -2.75 -9.96 -2.91
CA SER A 141 -3.58 -11.08 -3.37
C SER A 141 -3.53 -11.23 -4.88
N LYS A 142 -3.69 -10.12 -5.61
CA LYS A 142 -3.56 -10.09 -7.06
C LYS A 142 -2.18 -10.55 -7.52
N LEU A 143 -1.11 -9.99 -6.94
CA LEU A 143 0.26 -10.36 -7.27
C LEU A 143 0.51 -11.87 -7.08
N LYS A 144 -0.03 -12.46 -6.01
CA LYS A 144 0.07 -13.89 -5.75
C LYS A 144 -0.74 -14.72 -6.74
N SER A 145 -1.94 -14.27 -7.12
CA SER A 145 -2.78 -14.92 -8.13
C SER A 145 -2.09 -14.91 -9.50
N ASP A 146 -1.66 -13.74 -9.96
CA ASP A 146 -0.99 -13.54 -11.24
C ASP A 146 0.29 -14.40 -11.33
N TYR A 147 1.07 -14.48 -10.25
CA TYR A 147 2.24 -15.36 -10.17
C TYR A 147 1.86 -16.85 -10.21
N ASN A 148 0.80 -17.27 -9.52
CA ASN A 148 0.37 -18.67 -9.56
C ASN A 148 -0.15 -19.06 -10.95
N GLU A 149 -0.85 -18.16 -11.63
CA GLU A 149 -1.34 -18.33 -13.00
C GLU A 149 -0.17 -18.43 -14.00
N SER A 150 0.86 -17.60 -13.86
CA SER A 150 2.03 -17.63 -14.74
C SER A 150 2.80 -18.95 -14.68
N LEU A 151 2.76 -19.65 -13.54
CA LEU A 151 3.39 -20.96 -13.37
C LEU A 151 2.68 -22.11 -14.13
N LYS A 152 1.52 -21.87 -14.75
CA LYS A 152 0.71 -22.84 -15.55
C LYS A 152 0.39 -24.17 -14.84
N LYS A 153 0.69 -24.30 -13.56
CA LYS A 153 0.30 -25.43 -12.72
C LYS A 153 -1.09 -25.12 -12.18
N LYS A 154 -2.06 -26.03 -12.38
CA LYS A 154 -3.41 -25.96 -11.80
C LYS A 154 -3.35 -26.00 -10.27
N LYS A 155 -2.86 -24.92 -9.65
CA LYS A 155 -2.82 -24.75 -8.21
C LYS A 155 -4.15 -24.19 -7.75
N GLN A 156 -4.52 -24.55 -6.53
CA GLN A 156 -5.66 -23.96 -5.85
C GLN A 156 -5.56 -22.44 -5.85
N LYS A 157 -6.72 -21.77 -5.96
CA LYS A 157 -6.81 -20.32 -5.84
C LYS A 157 -6.15 -19.92 -4.51
N PRO A 158 -5.17 -18.99 -4.53
CA PRO A 158 -4.54 -18.57 -3.28
C PRO A 158 -5.59 -17.94 -2.37
N MET A 159 -5.41 -18.12 -1.06
CA MET A 159 -6.18 -17.36 -0.08
C MET A 159 -5.91 -15.86 -0.29
N ALA A 160 -6.95 -15.05 -0.20
CA ALA A 160 -6.81 -13.60 -0.25
C ALA A 160 -6.12 -13.12 1.04
N PHE A 161 -5.16 -12.21 0.89
CA PHE A 161 -4.62 -11.45 2.00
C PHE A 161 -5.67 -10.44 2.45
N ARG A 162 -5.78 -10.25 3.77
CA ARG A 162 -6.62 -9.23 4.40
C ARG A 162 -5.98 -8.80 5.71
N LEU A 163 -6.50 -7.71 6.26
CA LEU A 163 -6.19 -7.33 7.64
C LEU A 163 -6.75 -8.40 8.60
N PRO A 164 -6.02 -8.74 9.67
CA PRO A 164 -6.52 -9.65 10.69
C PRO A 164 -7.70 -9.03 11.42
N THR A 165 -8.60 -9.88 11.93
CA THR A 165 -9.56 -9.42 12.94
C THR A 165 -8.82 -9.17 14.26
N GLU A 166 -9.43 -8.41 15.15
CA GLU A 166 -8.87 -8.16 16.49
C GLU A 166 -8.56 -9.49 17.21
N ALA A 167 -9.50 -10.44 17.20
CA ALA A 167 -9.32 -11.75 17.81
C ALA A 167 -8.18 -12.56 17.18
N GLU A 168 -8.05 -12.55 15.85
CA GLU A 168 -6.94 -13.23 15.17
C GLU A 168 -5.59 -12.58 15.50
N TRP A 169 -5.56 -11.25 15.56
CA TRP A 169 -4.36 -10.50 15.89
C TRP A 169 -3.93 -10.76 17.33
N GLU A 170 -4.87 -10.73 18.28
CA GLU A 170 -4.61 -11.03 19.69
C GLU A 170 -4.13 -12.48 19.85
N TYR A 171 -4.81 -13.44 19.23
CA TYR A 171 -4.41 -14.85 19.29
C TYR A 171 -2.99 -15.06 18.75
N ALA A 172 -2.66 -14.44 17.62
CA ALA A 172 -1.31 -14.49 17.05
C ALA A 172 -0.28 -13.80 17.97
N ALA A 173 -0.60 -12.63 18.54
CA ALA A 173 0.28 -11.90 19.44
C ALA A 173 0.54 -12.65 20.77
N ARG A 174 -0.44 -13.41 21.26
CA ARG A 174 -0.28 -14.26 22.46
C ARG A 174 0.69 -15.42 22.24
N GLY A 175 0.86 -15.89 21.01
CA GLY A 175 1.79 -16.97 20.67
C GLY A 175 1.54 -18.27 21.45
N GLY A 176 0.26 -18.58 21.74
CA GLY A 176 -0.14 -19.78 22.49
C GLY A 176 -0.04 -19.66 24.02
N LYS A 177 0.29 -18.49 24.57
CA LYS A 177 0.33 -18.25 26.01
C LYS A 177 -1.03 -17.83 26.54
N GLU A 178 -1.52 -18.54 27.53
CA GLU A 178 -2.75 -18.20 28.25
C GLU A 178 -2.44 -17.23 29.40
N ASN A 179 -3.31 -16.23 29.63
CA ASN A 179 -3.21 -15.27 30.73
C ASN A 179 -1.93 -14.42 30.84
N ALA A 180 -1.09 -14.39 29.80
CA ALA A 180 0.04 -13.47 29.72
C ALA A 180 -0.43 -12.03 29.44
N THR A 181 0.14 -11.04 30.14
CA THR A 181 -0.09 -9.62 29.90
C THR A 181 0.58 -9.14 28.60
N TYR A 182 1.77 -9.67 28.29
CA TYR A 182 2.55 -9.31 27.11
C TYR A 182 2.90 -10.54 26.24
N PRO A 183 3.21 -10.36 24.95
CA PRO A 183 3.56 -11.46 24.02
C PRO A 183 4.70 -12.37 24.51
N TRP A 184 5.66 -11.84 25.27
CA TRP A 184 6.78 -12.61 25.81
C TRP A 184 6.43 -13.42 27.08
N GLY A 185 5.27 -13.23 27.71
CA GLY A 185 4.77 -14.10 28.79
C GLY A 185 5.00 -13.59 30.21
N GLY A 186 5.99 -12.72 30.42
CA GLY A 186 6.26 -12.11 31.73
C GLY A 186 5.42 -10.86 32.00
N PRO A 187 5.29 -10.43 33.26
CA PRO A 187 4.56 -9.21 33.63
C PRO A 187 5.37 -7.92 33.41
N TYR A 188 6.66 -8.03 33.09
CA TYR A 188 7.57 -6.90 32.97
C TYR A 188 7.81 -6.51 31.52
N LEU A 189 8.00 -5.20 31.28
CA LEU A 189 8.33 -4.63 29.97
C LEU A 189 9.81 -4.80 29.59
N GLN A 190 10.64 -5.19 30.55
CA GLN A 190 12.08 -5.31 30.41
C GLN A 190 12.54 -6.75 30.62
N ASP A 191 13.64 -7.10 29.96
CA ASP A 191 14.41 -8.32 30.22
C ASP A 191 15.19 -8.21 31.53
N ASP A 192 15.81 -9.31 31.98
CA ASP A 192 16.68 -9.38 33.18
C ASP A 192 17.87 -8.41 33.12
N ARG A 193 18.16 -7.86 31.94
CA ARG A 193 19.21 -6.86 31.67
C ARG A 193 18.71 -5.41 31.70
N GLY A 194 17.43 -5.18 31.97
CA GLY A 194 16.80 -3.84 31.95
C GLY A 194 16.48 -3.29 30.56
N CYS A 195 16.64 -4.09 29.50
CA CYS A 195 16.31 -3.68 28.13
C CYS A 195 14.81 -3.87 27.85
N TYR A 196 14.16 -2.87 27.26
CA TYR A 196 12.76 -3.00 26.83
C TYR A 196 12.59 -4.06 25.74
N LEU A 197 11.54 -4.88 25.87
CA LEU A 197 11.23 -5.97 24.95
C LEU A 197 10.38 -5.53 23.75
N ALA A 198 9.92 -4.28 23.74
CA ALA A 198 9.30 -3.63 22.59
C ALA A 198 9.60 -2.12 22.58
N ASN A 199 9.36 -1.48 21.43
CA ASN A 199 9.56 -0.04 21.26
C ASN A 199 8.36 0.73 21.84
N PHE A 200 8.38 0.96 23.15
CA PHE A 200 7.42 1.83 23.83
C PHE A 200 8.03 3.21 24.05
N LYS A 201 7.18 4.24 24.03
CA LYS A 201 7.52 5.53 24.62
C LYS A 201 7.07 5.48 26.10
N PRO A 202 7.99 5.32 27.07
CA PRO A 202 7.62 5.37 28.48
C PRO A 202 7.12 6.75 28.90
#